data_AF-E0SNG7-F1
#
_entry.id   AF-E0SNG7-F1
#
_cell.length_a   1.000
_cell.length_b   1.000
_cell.length_c   1.000
_cell.angle_alpha   90.00
_cell.angle_beta   90.00
_cell.angle_gamma   90.00
#
_symmetry.space_group_name_H-M   'P 1'
#
loop_
_entity.id
_entity.type
_entity.pdbx_description
1 polymer ?
#
loop_
_entity_poly.entity_id
_entity_poly.type
_entity_poly.pdbx_seq_one_letter_code
_entity_poly.pdbx_strand_id
1 'polypeptide(L)'
;MSSYILEIRRYIDMAKETDYIMPIWLPFLPIILFIVSMISFAIPFVGLVLGFVTLTLVLIIGGIISIYVVYKLVKRRNEHFRRTHLLYENLVNLLREKEGSSPEVISMQSTLQEMKSEEGEKSAGLYAILVLFLGVIIWFYVAHFLNKDFRKHEIREARLLELASNVLRKYGVTMPMKFEKEFPNRSTGLYIVLSIVTLGIFMLYWVYTLAKDPNEHFKQHSMIENRLLSALESAKII
;
A
#
# COMPACT_ATOMS: atom_id res chain seq x y z
N MET A 1 7.77 29.63 12.66
CA MET A 1 7.70 28.25 12.15
C MET A 1 6.96 28.31 10.82
N SER A 2 7.59 27.92 9.71
CA SER A 2 6.95 28.02 8.37
C SER A 2 5.66 27.19 8.34
N SER A 3 4.63 27.70 7.66
CA SER A 3 3.33 27.02 7.51
C SER A 3 3.49 25.59 6.97
N TYR A 4 4.50 25.35 6.13
CA TYR A 4 4.75 24.04 5.54
C TYR A 4 5.23 22.99 6.57
N ILE A 5 5.97 23.37 7.62
CA ILE A 5 6.43 22.41 8.64
C ILE A 5 5.26 21.88 9.46
N LEU A 6 4.29 22.75 9.78
CA LEU A 6 3.06 22.36 10.48
C LEU A 6 2.23 21.39 9.65
N GLU A 7 2.13 21.66 8.34
CA GLU A 7 1.46 20.77 7.38
C GLU A 7 2.17 19.41 7.27
N ILE A 8 3.50 19.39 7.14
CA ILE A 8 4.29 18.15 7.12
C ILE A 8 4.02 17.33 8.39
N ARG A 9 4.12 17.96 9.57
CA ARG A 9 3.80 17.30 10.85
C ARG A 9 2.40 16.71 10.84
N ARG A 10 1.40 17.48 10.39
CA ARG A 10 0.01 16.99 10.26
C ARG A 10 -0.08 15.75 9.38
N TYR A 11 0.57 15.74 8.21
CA TYR A 11 0.52 14.58 7.31
C TYR A 11 1.28 13.36 7.84
N ILE A 12 2.30 13.55 8.68
CA ILE A 12 2.96 12.44 9.39
C ILE A 12 2.02 11.87 10.45
N ASP A 13 1.34 12.72 11.21
CA ASP A 13 0.37 12.27 12.22
C ASP A 13 -0.82 11.53 11.60
N MET A 14 -1.28 11.98 10.42
CA MET A 14 -2.35 11.32 9.64
C MET A 14 -1.98 9.89 9.19
N ALA A 15 -0.70 9.51 9.16
CA ALA A 15 -0.27 8.15 8.78
C ALA A 15 -0.90 7.08 9.67
N LYS A 16 -1.20 7.39 10.94
CA LYS A 16 -1.88 6.48 11.89
C LYS A 16 -3.27 6.04 11.40
N GLU A 17 -3.92 6.87 10.58
CA GLU A 17 -5.26 6.62 10.06
C GLU A 17 -5.23 6.04 8.63
N THR A 18 -4.35 6.56 7.78
CA THR A 18 -4.27 6.18 6.35
C THR A 18 -3.50 4.89 6.11
N ASP A 19 -2.43 4.65 6.88
CA ASP A 19 -1.47 3.59 6.61
C ASP A 19 -1.87 2.31 7.35
N TYR A 20 -3.08 1.85 7.04
CA TYR A 20 -3.71 0.69 7.69
C TYR A 20 -2.87 -0.60 7.53
N ILE A 21 -2.38 -1.11 8.67
CA ILE A 21 -1.69 -2.39 8.77
C ILE A 21 -2.71 -3.52 8.81
N MET A 22 -2.76 -4.30 7.74
CA MET A 22 -3.69 -5.42 7.61
C MET A 22 -3.16 -6.66 8.35
N PRO A 23 -3.95 -7.31 9.25
CA PRO A 23 -3.58 -8.60 9.81
C PRO A 23 -3.36 -9.63 8.70
N ILE A 24 -2.24 -10.34 8.74
CA ILE A 24 -1.83 -11.23 7.63
C ILE A 24 -2.84 -12.37 7.41
N TRP A 25 -3.51 -12.84 8.45
CA TRP A 25 -4.50 -13.91 8.37
C TRP A 25 -5.84 -13.46 7.75
N LEU A 26 -6.15 -12.16 7.78
CA LEU A 26 -7.47 -11.65 7.39
C LEU A 26 -7.80 -11.91 5.90
N PRO A 27 -6.89 -11.68 4.93
CA PRO A 27 -7.12 -12.06 3.54
C PRO A 27 -7.35 -13.55 3.27
N PHE A 28 -6.90 -14.43 4.19
CA PHE A 28 -7.06 -15.88 4.06
C PHE A 28 -8.37 -16.38 4.68
N LEU A 29 -9.08 -15.54 5.44
CA LEU A 29 -10.29 -15.96 6.12
C LEU A 29 -11.37 -16.54 5.18
N PRO A 30 -11.63 -15.98 3.98
CA PRO A 30 -12.59 -16.58 3.04
C PRO A 30 -12.23 -18.02 2.62
N ILE A 31 -10.96 -18.28 2.27
CA ILE A 31 -10.52 -19.61 1.83
C ILE A 31 -10.48 -20.60 3.01
N ILE A 32 -10.10 -20.14 4.21
CA ILE A 32 -10.11 -20.97 5.43
C ILE A 32 -11.55 -21.39 5.75
N LEU A 33 -12.50 -20.45 5.75
CA LEU A 33 -13.91 -20.73 5.98
C LEU A 33 -14.46 -21.73 4.95
N PHE A 34 -14.12 -21.54 3.67
CA PHE A 34 -14.51 -22.45 2.60
C PHE A 34 -13.99 -23.87 2.84
N ILE A 35 -12.70 -24.03 3.16
CA ILE A 35 -12.08 -25.34 3.42
C ILE A 35 -12.73 -26.01 4.65
N VAL A 36 -12.93 -25.27 5.75
CA VAL A 36 -13.56 -25.79 6.97
C VAL A 36 -14.99 -26.26 6.69
N SER A 37 -15.74 -25.51 5.88
CA SER A 37 -17.08 -25.88 5.44
C SER A 37 -17.09 -27.15 4.60
N MET A 38 -16.13 -27.29 3.67
CA MET A 38 -15.99 -28.49 2.86
C MET A 38 -15.67 -29.74 3.69
N ILE A 39 -14.79 -29.62 4.69
CA ILE A 39 -14.47 -30.73 5.60
C ILE A 39 -15.70 -31.11 6.41
N SER A 40 -16.43 -30.11 6.92
CA SER A 40 -17.64 -30.33 7.72
C SER A 40 -18.74 -31.04 6.91
N PHE A 41 -18.90 -30.69 5.63
CA PHE A 41 -19.86 -31.34 4.73
C PHE A 41 -19.52 -32.81 4.45
N ALA A 42 -18.24 -33.18 4.50
CA ALA A 42 -17.79 -34.57 4.29
C ALA A 42 -18.06 -35.50 5.49
N ILE A 43 -18.52 -34.98 6.63
CA ILE A 43 -18.83 -35.77 7.81
C ILE A 43 -20.23 -36.40 7.64
N PRO A 44 -20.34 -37.75 7.57
CA PRO A 44 -21.59 -38.44 7.20
C PRO A 44 -22.76 -38.25 8.18
N PHE A 45 -22.51 -37.70 9.37
CA PHE A 45 -23.53 -37.41 10.38
C PHE A 45 -24.23 -36.06 10.20
N VAL A 46 -23.72 -35.18 9.31
CA VAL A 46 -24.39 -33.91 8.99
C VAL A 46 -25.42 -34.18 7.91
N GLY A 47 -26.72 -34.11 8.25
CA GLY A 47 -27.78 -34.31 7.26
C GLY A 47 -27.64 -33.37 6.06
N LEU A 48 -27.90 -33.87 4.84
CA LEU A 48 -27.66 -33.15 3.58
C LEU A 48 -28.21 -31.71 3.58
N VAL A 49 -29.43 -31.51 4.09
CA VAL A 49 -30.08 -30.19 4.17
C VAL A 49 -29.28 -29.23 5.06
N LEU A 50 -28.85 -29.67 6.25
CA LEU A 50 -28.04 -28.86 7.15
C LEU A 50 -26.65 -28.57 6.57
N GLY A 51 -26.08 -29.53 5.83
CA GLY A 51 -24.82 -29.37 5.11
C GLY A 51 -24.91 -28.25 4.07
N PHE A 52 -25.95 -28.27 3.22
CA PHE A 52 -26.15 -27.22 2.22
C PHE A 52 -26.41 -25.84 2.83
N VAL A 53 -27.25 -25.76 3.87
CA VAL A 53 -27.51 -24.49 4.58
C VAL A 53 -26.21 -23.92 5.16
N THR A 54 -25.40 -24.77 5.81
CA THR A 54 -24.11 -24.37 6.38
C THR A 54 -23.16 -23.87 5.29
N LEU A 55 -23.04 -24.61 4.18
CA LEU A 55 -22.19 -24.23 3.05
C LEU A 55 -22.62 -22.88 2.46
N THR A 56 -23.92 -22.68 2.22
CA THR A 56 -24.45 -21.41 1.70
C THR A 56 -24.15 -20.24 2.64
N LEU A 57 -24.37 -20.40 3.95
CA LEU A 57 -24.07 -19.35 4.93
C LEU A 57 -22.58 -19.00 4.94
N VAL A 58 -21.71 -20.02 4.90
CA VAL A 58 -20.26 -19.81 4.85
C VAL A 58 -19.84 -19.09 3.56
N LEU A 59 -20.40 -19.44 2.41
CA LEU A 59 -20.12 -18.76 1.14
C LEU A 59 -20.55 -17.29 1.17
N ILE A 60 -21.71 -16.98 1.76
CA ILE A 60 -22.18 -15.60 1.93
C ILE A 60 -21.23 -14.83 2.84
N ILE A 61 -20.88 -15.37 4.01
CA ILE A 61 -19.96 -14.74 4.97
C ILE A 61 -18.57 -14.54 4.34
N GLY A 62 -18.04 -15.58 3.68
CA GLY A 62 -16.77 -15.53 2.97
C GLY A 62 -16.76 -14.50 1.84
N GLY A 63 -17.87 -14.36 1.11
CA GLY A 63 -18.06 -13.32 0.09
C GLY A 63 -18.01 -11.92 0.68
N ILE A 64 -18.71 -11.68 1.79
CA ILE A 64 -18.71 -10.38 2.51
C ILE A 64 -17.29 -10.04 2.98
N ILE A 65 -16.58 -11.00 3.58
CA ILE A 65 -15.20 -10.80 4.02
C ILE A 65 -14.29 -10.51 2.82
N SER A 66 -14.49 -11.19 1.69
CA SER A 66 -13.72 -10.98 0.46
C SER A 66 -13.90 -9.56 -0.08
N ILE A 67 -15.14 -9.05 -0.11
CA ILE A 67 -15.45 -7.65 -0.46
C ILE A 67 -14.68 -6.72 0.47
N TYR A 68 -14.77 -6.94 1.78
CA TYR A 68 -14.09 -6.11 2.77
C TYR A 68 -12.57 -6.09 2.59
N VAL A 69 -11.95 -7.25 2.37
CA VAL A 69 -10.50 -7.37 2.14
C VAL A 69 -10.07 -6.61 0.90
N VAL A 70 -10.73 -6.83 -0.24
CA VAL A 70 -10.39 -6.12 -1.49
C VAL A 70 -10.58 -4.62 -1.32
N TYR A 71 -11.71 -4.20 -0.73
CA TYR A 71 -11.96 -2.80 -0.41
C TYR A 71 -10.83 -2.19 0.41
N LYS A 72 -10.41 -2.84 1.51
CA LYS A 72 -9.33 -2.35 2.38
C LYS A 72 -7.97 -2.33 1.69
N LEU A 73 -7.66 -3.30 0.83
CA LEU A 73 -6.40 -3.33 0.07
C LEU A 73 -6.30 -2.14 -0.91
N VAL A 74 -7.37 -1.84 -1.64
CA VAL A 74 -7.39 -0.71 -2.58
C VAL A 74 -7.46 0.62 -1.84
N LYS A 75 -8.31 0.71 -0.80
CA LYS A 75 -8.49 1.93 0.00
C LYS A 75 -7.19 2.37 0.67
N ARG A 76 -6.47 1.47 1.34
CA ARG A 76 -5.22 1.82 2.04
C ARG A 76 -4.13 2.30 1.07
N ARG A 77 -4.09 1.75 -0.16
CA ARG A 77 -3.20 2.25 -1.22
C ARG A 77 -3.54 3.70 -1.55
N ASN A 78 -4.81 4.00 -1.81
CA ASN A 78 -5.23 5.35 -2.18
C ASN A 78 -4.97 6.35 -1.05
N GLU A 79 -5.34 5.99 0.18
CA GLU A 79 -5.18 6.85 1.35
C GLU A 79 -3.70 7.15 1.63
N HIS A 80 -2.84 6.12 1.58
CA HIS A 80 -1.40 6.29 1.72
C HIS A 80 -0.84 7.21 0.62
N PHE A 81 -1.11 6.92 -0.66
CA PHE A 81 -0.53 7.67 -1.78
C PHE A 81 -0.97 9.13 -1.77
N ARG A 82 -2.25 9.38 -1.48
CA ARG A 82 -2.76 10.74 -1.37
C ARG A 82 -2.07 11.51 -0.24
N ARG A 83 -1.87 10.86 0.91
CA ARG A 83 -1.19 11.49 2.05
C ARG A 83 0.28 11.77 1.74
N THR A 84 1.00 10.82 1.14
CA THR A 84 2.42 11.00 0.80
C THR A 84 2.59 12.06 -0.28
N HIS A 85 1.71 12.15 -1.29
CA HIS A 85 1.71 13.24 -2.26
C HIS A 85 1.61 14.62 -1.59
N LEU A 86 0.72 14.77 -0.61
CA LEU A 86 0.56 16.02 0.14
C LEU A 86 1.78 16.31 1.04
N LEU A 87 2.35 15.29 1.66
CA LEU A 87 3.56 15.42 2.46
C LEU A 87 4.74 15.89 1.61
N TYR A 88 5.00 15.23 0.48
CA TYR A 88 6.11 15.60 -0.41
C TYR A 88 5.88 16.94 -1.10
N GLU A 89 4.64 17.31 -1.40
CA GLU A 89 4.31 18.67 -1.87
C GLU A 89 4.73 19.75 -0.88
N ASN A 90 4.38 19.58 0.40
CA ASN A 90 4.75 20.53 1.43
C ASN A 90 6.26 20.53 1.71
N LEU A 91 6.91 19.36 1.63
CA LEU A 91 8.37 19.27 1.67
C LEU A 91 9.02 20.07 0.54
N VAL A 92 8.58 19.85 -0.71
CA VAL A 92 9.12 20.54 -1.88
C VAL A 92 8.89 22.04 -1.79
N ASN A 93 7.72 22.49 -1.35
CA ASN A 93 7.41 23.91 -1.18
C ASN A 93 8.28 24.55 -0.10
N LEU A 94 8.49 23.85 1.03
CA LEU A 94 9.38 24.31 2.10
C LEU A 94 10.83 24.46 1.61
N LEU A 95 11.36 23.45 0.90
CA LEU A 95 12.71 23.50 0.38
C LEU A 95 12.87 24.59 -0.69
N ARG A 96 11.84 24.80 -1.53
CA ARG A 96 11.80 25.89 -2.51
C ARG A 96 11.81 27.27 -1.86
N GLU A 97 11.09 27.45 -0.75
CA GLU A 97 11.10 28.71 0.01
C GLU A 97 12.52 29.06 0.49
N LYS A 98 13.37 28.05 0.71
CA LYS A 98 14.68 28.20 1.36
C LYS A 98 15.86 28.19 0.39
N GLU A 99 15.86 27.31 -0.61
CA GLU A 99 16.92 27.22 -1.63
C GLU A 99 16.54 27.87 -2.97
N GLY A 100 15.29 28.31 -3.13
CA GLY A 100 14.77 28.70 -4.43
C GLY A 100 14.67 27.50 -5.37
N SER A 101 14.88 27.74 -6.66
CA SER A 101 14.78 26.72 -7.70
C SER A 101 16.12 26.02 -7.95
N SER A 102 16.70 25.40 -6.92
CA SER A 102 17.90 24.58 -7.08
C SER A 102 17.63 23.40 -8.04
N PRO A 103 18.66 22.82 -8.70
CA PRO A 103 18.48 21.63 -9.54
C PRO A 103 17.80 20.48 -8.81
N GLU A 104 18.09 20.28 -7.52
CA GLU A 104 17.45 19.25 -6.71
C GLU A 104 15.96 19.54 -6.50
N VAL A 105 15.60 20.77 -6.14
CA VAL A 105 14.20 21.18 -5.92
C VAL A 105 13.38 21.05 -7.22
N ILE A 106 13.95 21.45 -8.36
CA ILE A 106 13.30 21.29 -9.67
C ILE A 106 13.07 19.80 -9.99
N SER A 107 14.07 18.94 -9.74
CA SER A 107 13.92 17.49 -9.94
C SER A 107 12.88 16.90 -8.99
N MET A 108 12.76 17.40 -7.76
CA MET A 108 11.73 16.96 -6.82
C MET A 108 10.34 17.36 -7.31
N GLN A 109 10.16 18.58 -7.80
CA GLN A 109 8.90 19.04 -8.40
C GLN A 109 8.47 18.16 -9.58
N SER A 110 9.40 17.88 -10.49
CA SER A 110 9.13 17.00 -11.63
C SER A 110 8.72 15.59 -11.19
N THR A 111 9.41 15.03 -10.20
CA THR A 111 9.10 13.69 -9.69
C THR A 111 7.74 13.66 -9.00
N LEU A 112 7.42 14.68 -8.20
CA LEU A 112 6.12 14.82 -7.53
C LEU A 112 4.97 14.98 -8.54
N GLN A 113 5.20 15.74 -9.61
CA GLN A 113 4.20 15.90 -10.67
C GLN A 113 3.95 14.57 -11.40
N GLU A 114 5.01 13.79 -11.65
CA GLU A 114 4.90 12.44 -12.21
C GLU A 114 4.07 11.54 -11.27
N MET A 115 4.38 11.52 -9.97
CA MET A 115 3.61 10.78 -8.96
C MET A 115 2.13 11.13 -8.99
N LYS A 116 1.79 12.43 -8.89
CA LYS A 116 0.40 12.91 -8.89
C LYS A 116 -0.34 12.54 -10.18
N SER A 117 0.37 12.50 -11.32
CA SER A 117 -0.24 12.20 -12.61
C SER A 117 -0.48 10.70 -12.83
N GLU A 118 0.48 9.84 -12.45
CA GLU A 118 0.41 8.40 -12.71
C GLU A 118 -0.28 7.61 -11.60
N GLU A 119 -0.29 8.13 -10.37
CA GLU A 119 -0.72 7.38 -9.18
C GLU A 119 -2.15 7.70 -8.77
N GLY A 120 -3.02 7.94 -9.76
CA GLY A 120 -4.43 8.28 -9.55
C GLY A 120 -5.21 7.27 -8.69
N GLU A 121 -6.28 7.75 -8.06
CA GLU A 121 -7.13 6.95 -7.20
C GLU A 121 -7.87 5.86 -7.98
N LYS A 122 -8.03 4.70 -7.34
CA LYS A 122 -8.81 3.58 -7.88
C LYS A 122 -10.06 3.37 -7.04
N SER A 123 -11.23 3.17 -7.67
CA SER A 123 -12.47 3.00 -6.91
C SER A 123 -12.48 1.69 -6.11
N ALA A 124 -12.21 1.77 -4.80
CA ALA A 124 -12.11 0.61 -3.92
C ALA A 124 -13.42 -0.19 -3.85
N GLY A 125 -14.57 0.51 -3.79
CA GLY A 125 -15.89 -0.12 -3.82
C GLY A 125 -16.16 -0.84 -5.13
N LEU A 126 -15.83 -0.22 -6.27
CA LEU A 126 -16.00 -0.84 -7.58
C LEU A 126 -15.20 -2.13 -7.69
N TYR A 127 -13.90 -2.12 -7.37
CA TYR A 127 -13.07 -3.32 -7.47
C TYR A 127 -13.51 -4.41 -6.49
N ALA A 128 -13.95 -4.05 -5.28
CA ALA A 128 -14.47 -5.02 -4.32
C ALA A 128 -15.72 -5.75 -4.83
N ILE A 129 -16.63 -5.03 -5.49
CA ILE A 129 -17.83 -5.59 -6.12
C ILE A 129 -17.44 -6.40 -7.37
N LEU A 130 -16.59 -5.87 -8.24
CA LEU A 130 -16.21 -6.54 -9.48
C LEU A 130 -15.48 -7.87 -9.23
N VAL A 131 -14.64 -7.96 -8.20
CA VAL A 131 -13.99 -9.24 -7.83
C VAL A 131 -15.02 -10.29 -7.43
N LEU A 132 -16.11 -9.91 -6.74
CA LEU A 132 -17.16 -10.86 -6.35
C LEU A 132 -17.89 -11.43 -7.58
N PHE A 133 -18.23 -10.59 -8.56
CA PHE A 133 -19.06 -11.00 -9.71
C PHE A 133 -18.26 -11.56 -10.89
N LEU A 134 -17.09 -10.98 -11.18
CA LEU A 134 -16.25 -11.35 -12.32
C LEU A 134 -15.06 -12.24 -11.92
N GLY A 135 -14.93 -12.54 -10.62
CA GLY A 135 -14.06 -13.58 -10.09
C GLY A 135 -12.58 -13.36 -10.32
N VAL A 136 -11.90 -14.45 -10.72
CA VAL A 136 -10.44 -14.55 -10.72
C VAL A 136 -9.75 -13.57 -11.68
N ILE A 137 -10.42 -13.18 -12.77
CA ILE A 137 -9.85 -12.27 -13.78
C ILE A 137 -9.65 -10.88 -13.19
N ILE A 138 -10.68 -10.33 -12.53
CA ILE A 138 -10.57 -9.03 -11.86
C ILE A 138 -9.63 -9.13 -10.65
N TRP A 139 -9.63 -10.26 -9.94
CA TRP A 139 -8.67 -10.47 -8.86
C TRP A 139 -7.22 -10.35 -9.36
N PHE A 140 -6.86 -10.95 -10.49
CA PHE A 140 -5.52 -10.81 -11.08
C PHE A 140 -5.20 -9.37 -11.44
N TYR A 141 -6.16 -8.62 -11.99
CA TYR A 141 -5.98 -7.20 -12.27
C TYR A 141 -5.73 -6.38 -10.99
N VAL A 142 -6.50 -6.63 -9.92
CA VAL A 142 -6.32 -5.98 -8.62
C VAL A 142 -4.95 -6.29 -8.04
N ALA A 143 -4.56 -7.57 -8.05
CA ALA A 143 -3.28 -8.04 -7.55
C ALA A 143 -2.11 -7.47 -8.38
N HIS A 144 -2.29 -7.32 -9.70
CA HIS A 144 -1.33 -6.70 -10.60
C HIS A 144 -1.10 -5.23 -10.26
N PHE A 145 -2.15 -4.42 -10.25
CA PHE A 145 -1.97 -2.98 -10.05
C PHE A 145 -1.49 -2.69 -8.63
N LEU A 146 -1.93 -3.43 -7.60
CA LEU A 146 -1.43 -3.20 -6.24
C LEU A 146 0.09 -3.40 -6.17
N ASN A 147 0.61 -4.51 -6.70
CA ASN A 147 2.05 -4.76 -6.72
C ASN A 147 2.82 -3.71 -7.53
N LYS A 148 2.30 -3.33 -8.70
CA LYS A 148 2.99 -2.39 -9.60
C LYS A 148 2.93 -0.96 -9.09
N ASP A 149 1.79 -0.53 -8.58
CA ASP A 149 1.59 0.81 -8.04
C ASP A 149 2.52 1.04 -6.84
N PHE A 150 2.57 0.12 -5.87
CA PHE A 150 3.47 0.27 -4.72
C PHE A 150 4.96 0.27 -5.10
N ARG A 151 5.38 -0.59 -6.05
CA ARG A 151 6.78 -0.56 -6.50
C ARG A 151 7.11 0.75 -7.20
N LYS A 152 6.23 1.25 -8.07
CA LYS A 152 6.44 2.55 -8.75
C LYS A 152 6.48 3.69 -7.74
N HIS A 153 5.57 3.68 -6.77
CA HIS A 153 5.50 4.66 -5.69
C HIS A 153 6.82 4.73 -4.91
N GLU A 154 7.29 3.60 -4.37
CA GLU A 154 8.50 3.59 -3.55
C GLU A 154 9.75 4.04 -4.34
N ILE A 155 9.87 3.70 -5.62
CA ILE A 155 10.98 4.17 -6.46
C ILE A 155 11.01 5.71 -6.51
N ARG A 156 9.84 6.35 -6.66
CA ARG A 156 9.71 7.80 -6.72
C ARG A 156 9.94 8.44 -5.36
N GLU A 157 9.43 7.84 -4.29
CA GLU A 157 9.69 8.27 -2.92
C GLU A 157 11.16 8.21 -2.57
N ALA A 158 11.85 7.11 -2.90
CA ALA A 158 13.28 6.95 -2.68
C ALA A 158 14.07 8.07 -3.37
N ARG A 159 13.70 8.42 -4.62
CA ARG A 159 14.29 9.54 -5.35
C ARG A 159 14.01 10.88 -4.68
N LEU A 160 12.78 11.13 -4.22
CA LEU A 160 12.43 12.36 -3.51
C LEU A 160 13.20 12.51 -2.19
N LEU A 161 13.33 11.43 -1.42
CA LEU A 161 14.07 11.40 -0.16
C LEU A 161 15.57 11.59 -0.36
N GLU A 162 16.13 11.02 -1.43
CA GLU A 162 17.53 11.24 -1.81
C GLU A 162 17.79 12.71 -2.16
N LEU A 163 16.95 13.30 -3.01
CA LEU A 163 17.05 14.72 -3.38
C LEU A 163 16.85 15.63 -2.17
N ALA A 164 15.88 15.34 -1.31
CA ALA A 164 15.69 16.07 -0.05
C ALA A 164 16.93 15.95 0.85
N SER A 165 17.51 14.76 0.98
CA SER A 165 18.76 14.55 1.74
C SER A 165 19.93 15.33 1.15
N ASN A 166 20.02 15.49 -0.17
CA ASN A 166 21.04 16.33 -0.82
C ASN A 166 20.91 17.80 -0.39
N VAL A 167 19.68 18.31 -0.37
CA VAL A 167 19.42 19.69 0.05
C VAL A 167 19.72 19.86 1.53
N LEU A 168 19.21 18.97 2.40
CA LEU A 168 19.39 19.07 3.85
C LEU A 168 20.86 18.93 4.29
N ARG A 169 21.69 18.21 3.52
CA ARG A 169 23.14 18.13 3.75
C ARG A 169 23.83 19.49 3.69
N LYS A 170 23.35 20.40 2.83
CA LYS A 170 23.87 21.78 2.77
C LYS A 170 23.62 22.56 4.07
N TYR A 171 22.61 22.13 4.84
CA TYR A 171 22.22 22.70 6.14
C TYR A 171 22.71 21.89 7.34
N GLY A 172 23.73 21.03 7.16
CA GLY A 172 24.36 20.30 8.25
C GLY A 172 23.65 19.01 8.68
N VAL A 173 22.59 18.59 7.98
CA VAL A 173 21.94 17.29 8.24
C VAL A 173 22.67 16.19 7.45
N THR A 174 23.42 15.34 8.14
CA THR A 174 24.26 14.32 7.49
C THR A 174 23.61 12.94 7.38
N MET A 175 22.43 12.76 7.95
CA MET A 175 21.75 11.45 7.97
C MET A 175 21.01 11.18 6.66
N PRO A 176 21.34 10.11 5.92
CA PRO A 176 20.63 9.76 4.68
C PRO A 176 19.23 9.22 5.00
N MET A 177 18.22 9.77 4.33
CA MET A 177 16.85 9.25 4.38
C MET A 177 16.68 8.23 3.27
N LYS A 178 16.77 6.95 3.60
CA LYS A 178 16.60 5.84 2.65
C LYS A 178 15.76 4.72 3.23
N PHE A 179 15.05 4.00 2.37
CA PHE A 179 14.42 2.74 2.72
C PHE A 179 15.49 1.69 3.02
N GLU A 180 15.32 0.95 4.11
CA GLU A 180 16.23 -0.14 4.48
C GLU A 180 15.93 -1.40 3.68
N LYS A 181 14.65 -1.63 3.37
CA LYS A 181 14.18 -2.74 2.57
C LYS A 181 13.28 -2.24 1.45
N GLU A 182 13.71 -2.49 0.22
CA GLU A 182 12.95 -2.20 -0.98
C GLU A 182 11.67 -3.04 -1.08
N PHE A 183 10.61 -2.42 -1.59
CA PHE A 183 9.41 -3.06 -2.08
C PHE A 183 9.79 -4.04 -3.19
N PRO A 184 9.49 -5.34 -3.04
CA PRO A 184 9.92 -6.34 -4.01
C PRO A 184 9.34 -6.09 -5.42
N ASN A 185 10.18 -6.13 -6.45
CA ASN A 185 9.72 -6.08 -7.84
C ASN A 185 9.17 -7.45 -8.27
N ARG A 186 7.85 -7.63 -8.11
CA ARG A 186 7.17 -8.89 -8.44
C ARG A 186 6.69 -8.89 -9.90
N SER A 187 6.99 -9.97 -10.62
CA SER A 187 6.53 -10.16 -11.99
C SER A 187 5.11 -10.72 -12.00
N THR A 188 4.15 -9.92 -12.48
CA THR A 188 2.74 -10.33 -12.60
C THR A 188 2.59 -11.55 -13.52
N GLY A 189 3.27 -11.55 -14.66
CA GLY A 189 3.21 -12.67 -15.61
C GLY A 189 3.70 -13.97 -14.97
N LEU A 190 4.83 -13.94 -14.27
CA LEU A 190 5.34 -15.09 -13.54
C LEU A 190 4.35 -15.57 -12.47
N TYR A 191 3.73 -14.64 -11.74
CA TYR A 191 2.78 -14.97 -10.68
C TYR A 191 1.50 -15.61 -11.22
N ILE A 192 1.02 -15.17 -12.39
CA ILE A 192 -0.10 -15.82 -13.09
C ILE A 192 0.29 -17.23 -13.52
N VAL A 193 1.46 -17.40 -14.16
CA VAL A 193 1.95 -18.72 -14.60
C VAL A 193 2.07 -19.68 -13.42
N LEU A 194 2.68 -19.24 -12.32
CA LEU A 194 2.80 -20.05 -11.10
C LEU A 194 1.45 -20.37 -10.48
N SER A 195 0.49 -19.43 -10.50
CA SER A 195 -0.88 -19.68 -10.05
C SER A 195 -1.57 -20.75 -10.87
N ILE A 196 -1.38 -20.78 -12.20
CA ILE A 196 -1.95 -21.79 -13.07
C ILE A 196 -1.29 -23.15 -12.87
N VAL A 197 0.05 -23.20 -12.90
CA VAL A 197 0.83 -24.45 -12.77
C VAL A 197 0.62 -25.12 -11.41
N THR A 198 0.40 -24.33 -10.36
CA THR A 198 0.12 -24.84 -9.01
C THR A 198 -1.37 -25.01 -8.71
N LEU A 199 -2.24 -24.94 -9.73
CA LEU A 199 -3.70 -25.07 -9.59
C LEU A 199 -4.30 -24.13 -8.52
N GLY A 200 -3.79 -22.91 -8.45
CA GLY A 200 -4.26 -21.87 -7.56
C GLY A 200 -3.55 -21.80 -6.20
N ILE A 201 -2.71 -22.77 -5.83
CA ILE A 201 -2.00 -22.76 -4.54
C ILE A 201 -1.09 -21.52 -4.41
N PHE A 202 -0.39 -21.15 -5.49
CA PHE A 202 0.47 -19.96 -5.49
C PHE A 202 -0.32 -18.64 -5.31
N MET A 203 -1.64 -18.61 -5.56
CA MET A 203 -2.45 -17.43 -5.27
C MET A 203 -2.43 -17.09 -3.77
N LEU A 204 -2.30 -18.09 -2.89
CA LEU A 204 -2.18 -17.85 -1.45
C LEU A 204 -0.90 -17.06 -1.11
N TYR A 205 0.22 -17.40 -1.75
CA TYR A 205 1.45 -16.62 -1.60
C TYR A 205 1.29 -15.20 -2.14
N TRP A 206 0.61 -15.03 -3.28
CA TRP A 206 0.36 -13.70 -3.83
C TRP A 206 -0.51 -12.86 -2.87
N VAL A 207 -1.60 -13.42 -2.33
CA VAL A 207 -2.41 -12.77 -1.29
C VAL A 207 -1.56 -12.36 -0.09
N TYR A 208 -0.65 -13.24 0.37
CA TYR A 208 0.30 -12.93 1.44
C TYR A 208 1.14 -11.69 1.09
N THR A 209 1.69 -11.62 -0.12
CA THR A 209 2.52 -10.47 -0.54
C THR A 209 1.73 -9.17 -0.62
N LEU A 210 0.47 -9.20 -1.07
CA LEU A 210 -0.40 -8.02 -1.16
C LEU A 210 -0.71 -7.43 0.22
N ALA A 211 -0.71 -8.24 1.27
CA ALA A 211 -0.87 -7.80 2.64
C ALA A 211 0.47 -7.35 3.25
N LYS A 212 1.48 -8.23 3.19
CA LYS A 212 2.76 -8.11 3.89
C LYS A 212 3.63 -6.97 3.35
N ASP A 213 3.77 -6.83 2.04
CA ASP A 213 4.72 -5.87 1.47
C ASP A 213 4.32 -4.42 1.78
N PRO A 214 3.05 -3.98 1.59
CA PRO A 214 2.63 -2.65 2.03
C PRO A 214 2.71 -2.45 3.54
N ASN A 215 2.44 -3.47 4.36
CA ASN A 215 2.58 -3.36 5.82
C ASN A 215 4.02 -3.04 6.24
N GLU A 216 5.02 -3.68 5.61
CA GLU A 216 6.43 -3.40 5.91
C GLU A 216 6.87 -2.05 5.34
N HIS A 217 6.35 -1.66 4.18
CA HIS A 217 6.59 -0.35 3.59
C HIS A 217 6.06 0.77 4.51
N PHE A 218 4.82 0.69 5.00
CA PHE A 218 4.23 1.68 5.93
C PHE A 218 5.03 1.84 7.23
N LYS A 219 5.53 0.73 7.78
CA LYS A 219 6.38 0.79 8.99
C LYS A 219 7.68 1.55 8.73
N GLN A 220 8.35 1.27 7.62
CA GLN A 220 9.55 2.01 7.23
C GLN A 220 9.25 3.48 6.96
N HIS A 221 8.13 3.76 6.28
CA HIS A 221 7.71 5.11 5.96
C HIS A 221 7.52 5.95 7.23
N SER A 222 6.86 5.40 8.25
CA SER A 222 6.70 6.06 9.55
C SER A 222 8.05 6.40 10.21
N MET A 223 9.05 5.51 10.14
CA MET A 223 10.38 5.79 10.69
C MET A 223 11.11 6.90 9.91
N ILE A 224 11.04 6.85 8.58
CA ILE A 224 11.69 7.82 7.69
C ILE A 224 11.06 9.21 7.84
N GLU A 225 9.73 9.29 7.90
CA GLU A 225 9.01 10.54 8.09
C GLU A 225 9.36 11.24 9.40
N ASN A 226 9.44 10.49 10.50
CA ASN A 226 9.83 11.05 11.79
C ASN A 226 11.28 11.57 11.76
N ARG A 227 12.18 10.86 11.07
CA ARG A 227 13.57 11.30 10.84
C ARG A 227 13.62 12.56 9.96
N LEU A 228 12.80 12.62 8.90
CA LEU A 228 12.65 13.79 8.04
C LEU A 228 12.19 15.01 8.84
N LEU A 229 11.13 14.88 9.64
CA LEU A 229 10.62 15.98 10.46
C LEU A 229 11.67 16.46 11.45
N SER A 230 12.35 15.54 12.14
CA SER A 230 13.44 15.88 13.07
C SER A 230 14.59 16.59 12.36
N ALA A 231 14.93 16.15 11.14
CA ALA A 231 15.96 16.79 10.32
C ALA A 231 15.56 18.22 9.94
N LEU A 232 14.34 18.43 9.48
CA LEU A 232 13.81 19.76 9.11
C LEU A 232 13.81 20.73 10.30
N GLU A 233 13.48 20.25 11.49
CA GLU A 233 13.50 21.04 12.73
C GLU A 233 14.92 21.35 13.19
N SER A 234 15.84 20.40 13.06
CA SER A 234 17.25 20.55 13.47
C SER A 234 18.06 21.46 12.55
N ALA A 235 17.77 21.45 11.24
CA ALA A 235 18.51 22.18 10.22
C ALA A 235 18.42 23.71 10.36
N LYS A 236 17.69 24.22 11.37
CA LYS A 236 17.28 25.63 11.47
C LYS A 236 16.82 26.15 10.10
N ILE A 237 16.03 25.33 9.40
CA ILE A 237 15.20 25.77 8.27
C ILE A 237 14.07 26.70 8.79
N ILE A 238 14.13 27.10 10.07
CA ILE A 238 13.43 28.24 10.66
C ILE A 238 14.36 29.44 10.61
#